data_AF-A0A8B2XL32-F1
#
_entry.id   AF-A0A8B2XL32-F1
#
_cell.length_a   1.000
_cell.length_b   1.000
_cell.length_c   1.000
_cell.angle_alpha   90.00
_cell.angle_beta   90.00
_cell.angle_gamma   90.00
#
_symmetry.space_group_name_H-M   'P 1'
#
loop_
_entity.id
_entity.type
_entity.pdbx_description
1 polymer ?
#
loop_
_entity_poly.entity_id
_entity_poly.type
_entity_poly.pdbx_seq_one_letter_code
_entity_poly.pdbx_strand_id
1 'polypeptide(L)'
;MKTLPATTQRAVKPCLSPVAVWQMLLTRLLEQHYGLTLNDTPFSEERVIQEHIDAGITLADAVNFLVEKYELVRIDRKGFNWQEQSPYLRAVDILRARQATGLLRQSRNNVVR
;
A
#
# COMPACT_ATOMS: atom_id res chain seq x y z
N MET A 1 51.33 18.78 2.24
CA MET A 1 50.46 18.26 1.17
C MET A 1 49.01 18.47 1.60
N LYS A 2 48.20 19.16 0.79
CA LYS A 2 46.81 19.52 1.13
C LYS A 2 45.88 18.36 0.77
N THR A 3 45.16 17.81 1.73
CA THR A 3 44.08 16.83 1.50
C THR A 3 42.78 17.58 1.20
N LEU A 4 42.22 17.33 0.02
CA LEU A 4 40.92 17.82 -0.41
C LEU A 4 39.81 17.01 0.28
N PRO A 5 38.73 17.64 0.77
CA PRO A 5 37.57 16.89 1.23
C PRO A 5 36.77 16.38 0.01
N ALA A 6 36.65 15.07 -0.10
CA ALA A 6 35.77 14.43 -1.07
C ALA A 6 34.31 14.61 -0.61
N THR A 7 33.64 15.64 -1.14
CA THR A 7 32.19 15.81 -1.00
C THR A 7 31.49 14.67 -1.73
N THR A 8 31.19 13.60 -0.99
CA THR A 8 30.31 12.54 -1.47
C THR A 8 28.88 13.03 -1.25
N GLN A 9 28.29 13.70 -2.25
CA GLN A 9 26.85 13.94 -2.29
C GLN A 9 26.15 12.59 -2.45
N ARG A 10 25.91 11.92 -1.31
CA ARG A 10 25.01 10.78 -1.25
C ARG A 10 23.61 11.32 -1.54
N ALA A 11 23.13 11.15 -2.77
CA ALA A 11 21.77 11.45 -3.16
C ALA A 11 20.82 10.75 -2.16
N VAL A 12 20.23 11.54 -1.26
CA VAL A 12 19.19 11.09 -0.36
C VAL A 12 18.00 10.76 -1.26
N LYS A 13 17.79 9.48 -1.52
CA LYS A 13 16.57 9.03 -2.20
C LYS A 13 15.40 9.55 -1.36
N PRO A 14 14.44 10.29 -1.91
CA PRO A 14 13.33 10.79 -1.12
C PRO A 14 12.60 9.58 -0.52
N CYS A 15 12.64 9.47 0.80
CA CYS A 15 11.81 8.53 1.54
C CYS A 15 10.37 9.03 1.40
N LEU A 16 9.49 8.22 0.81
CA LEU A 16 8.08 8.56 0.71
C LEU A 16 7.49 8.68 2.12
N SER A 17 6.56 9.63 2.32
CA SER A 17 5.82 9.71 3.57
C SER A 17 4.97 8.44 3.76
N PRO A 18 4.68 8.05 5.01
CA PRO A 18 3.80 6.91 5.29
C PRO A 18 2.45 7.01 4.56
N VAL A 19 1.86 8.21 4.53
CA VAL A 19 0.62 8.48 3.78
C VAL A 19 0.81 8.22 2.28
N ALA A 20 1.86 8.76 1.66
CA ALA A 20 2.10 8.56 0.23
C ALA A 20 2.28 7.08 -0.12
N VAL A 21 2.97 6.33 0.74
CA VAL A 21 3.10 4.87 0.62
C VAL A 21 1.73 4.19 0.68
N TRP A 22 0.87 4.60 1.62
CA TRP A 22 -0.49 4.09 1.74
C TRP A 22 -1.34 4.43 0.51
N GLN A 23 -1.33 5.67 0.02
CA GLN A 23 -2.08 6.08 -1.17
C GLN A 23 -1.69 5.25 -2.40
N MET A 24 -0.39 5.01 -2.60
CA MET A 24 0.09 4.16 -3.70
C MET A 24 -0.42 2.72 -3.59
N LEU A 25 -0.38 2.15 -2.38
CA LEU A 25 -0.82 0.78 -2.14
C LEU A 25 -2.34 0.64 -2.25
N LEU A 26 -3.10 1.55 -1.64
CA LEU A 26 -4.55 1.59 -1.71
C LEU A 26 -5.04 1.73 -3.14
N THR A 27 -4.46 2.66 -3.91
CA THR A 27 -4.80 2.84 -5.33
C THR A 27 -4.67 1.51 -6.08
N ARG A 28 -3.57 0.79 -5.89
CA ARG A 28 -3.36 -0.50 -6.58
C ARG A 28 -4.29 -1.60 -6.08
N LEU A 29 -4.53 -1.69 -4.78
CA LEU A 29 -5.39 -2.72 -4.21
C LEU A 29 -6.85 -2.53 -4.63
N LEU A 30 -7.35 -1.30 -4.59
CA LEU A 30 -8.73 -0.95 -4.95
C LEU A 30 -8.99 -1.16 -6.44
N GLU A 31 -8.10 -0.63 -7.28
CA GLU A 31 -8.20 -0.74 -8.75
C GLU A 31 -8.17 -2.21 -9.18
N GLN A 32 -7.19 -2.96 -8.66
CA GLN A 32 -6.99 -4.35 -9.06
C GLN A 32 -8.12 -5.25 -8.59
N HIS A 33 -8.50 -5.19 -7.31
CA HIS A 33 -9.37 -6.19 -6.70
C HIS A 33 -10.85 -5.83 -6.74
N TYR A 34 -11.21 -4.54 -6.78
CA TYR A 34 -12.60 -4.09 -6.70
C TYR A 34 -13.00 -3.12 -7.82
N GLY A 35 -12.06 -2.71 -8.68
CA GLY A 35 -12.34 -1.78 -9.78
C GLY A 35 -12.65 -0.35 -9.30
N LEU A 36 -12.24 -0.02 -8.08
CA LEU A 36 -12.46 1.29 -7.46
C LEU A 36 -11.23 2.17 -7.60
N THR A 37 -11.42 3.48 -7.73
CA THR A 37 -10.34 4.44 -7.59
C THR A 37 -10.24 4.91 -6.14
N LEU A 38 -9.12 5.54 -5.77
CA LEU A 38 -8.95 6.09 -4.42
C LEU A 38 -10.03 7.14 -4.09
N ASN A 39 -10.47 7.90 -5.10
CA ASN A 39 -11.50 8.95 -4.99
C ASN A 39 -12.89 8.41 -4.68
N ASP A 40 -13.16 7.14 -4.99
CA ASP A 40 -14.42 6.47 -4.66
C ASP A 40 -14.47 6.00 -3.20
N THR A 41 -13.40 6.27 -2.43
CA THR A 41 -13.27 5.80 -1.06
C THR A 41 -12.96 6.94 -0.08
N PRO A 42 -13.22 6.75 1.22
CA PRO A 42 -12.81 7.69 2.26
C PRO A 42 -11.28 7.95 2.32
N PHE A 43 -10.48 7.09 1.70
CA PHE A 43 -9.02 7.24 1.66
C PHE A 43 -8.52 8.26 0.62
N SER A 44 -9.43 8.92 -0.11
CA SER A 44 -9.09 10.12 -0.88
C SER A 44 -8.59 11.26 0.03
N GLU A 45 -9.08 11.30 1.26
CA GLU A 45 -8.66 12.24 2.29
C GLU A 45 -7.42 11.73 3.03
N GLU A 46 -6.30 12.46 2.93
CA GLU A 46 -5.04 12.11 3.60
C GLU A 46 -5.20 11.99 5.13
N ARG A 47 -6.10 12.77 5.73
CA ARG A 47 -6.39 12.73 7.17
C ARG A 47 -6.90 11.35 7.60
N VAL A 48 -7.79 10.75 6.81
CA VAL A 48 -8.34 9.42 7.09
C VAL A 48 -7.23 8.39 7.05
N ILE A 49 -6.32 8.48 6.07
CA ILE A 49 -5.15 7.58 6.01
C ILE A 49 -4.26 7.76 7.25
N GLN A 50 -3.97 9.01 7.63
CA GLN A 50 -3.12 9.29 8.79
C GLN A 50 -3.72 8.73 10.09
N GLU A 51 -5.03 8.89 10.31
CA GLU A 51 -5.72 8.32 11.48
C GLU A 51 -5.61 6.79 11.54
N HIS A 52 -5.70 6.09 10.40
CA HIS A 52 -5.53 4.64 10.36
C HIS A 52 -4.08 4.23 10.67
N ILE A 53 -3.11 5.01 10.19
CA ILE A 53 -1.68 4.79 10.50
C ILE A 53 -1.43 5.00 12.00
N ASP A 54 -1.96 6.07 12.59
CA ASP A 54 -1.78 6.42 13.99
C ASP A 54 -2.47 5.41 14.92
N ALA A 55 -3.62 4.87 14.49
CA ALA A 55 -4.32 3.78 15.16
C ALA A 55 -3.62 2.41 14.99
N GLY A 56 -2.57 2.31 14.18
CA GLY A 56 -1.85 1.06 13.92
C GLY A 56 -2.65 0.05 13.09
N ILE A 57 -3.67 0.49 12.36
CA ILE A 57 -4.50 -0.37 11.51
C ILE A 57 -3.69 -0.82 10.29
N THR A 58 -3.82 -2.09 9.91
CA THR A 58 -3.12 -2.59 8.72
C THR A 58 -3.85 -2.20 7.44
N LEU A 59 -3.13 -2.08 6.33
CA LEU A 59 -3.72 -1.84 5.00
C LEU A 59 -4.79 -2.89 4.62
N ALA A 60 -4.59 -4.15 5.02
CA ALA A 60 -5.57 -5.20 4.74
C ALA A 60 -6.85 -4.97 5.54
N ASP A 61 -6.74 -4.68 6.84
CA ASP A 61 -7.90 -4.44 7.71
C ASP A 61 -8.67 -3.19 7.28
N ALA A 62 -7.96 -2.12 6.91
CA ALA A 62 -8.55 -0.88 6.43
C ALA A 62 -9.42 -1.10 5.16
N VAL A 63 -8.92 -1.89 4.20
CA VAL A 63 -9.70 -2.23 3.00
C VAL A 63 -10.78 -3.27 3.31
N ASN A 64 -10.50 -4.26 4.16
CA ASN A 64 -11.47 -5.28 4.56
C ASN A 64 -12.67 -4.69 5.29
N PHE A 65 -12.45 -3.61 6.06
CA PHE A 65 -13.53 -2.84 6.64
C PHE A 65 -14.42 -2.19 5.56
N LEU A 66 -13.85 -1.64 4.48
CA LEU A 66 -14.65 -1.15 3.35
C LEU A 66 -15.41 -2.28 2.67
N VAL A 67 -14.78 -3.45 2.51
CA VAL A 67 -15.41 -4.64 1.91
C VAL A 67 -16.63 -5.05 2.70
N GLU A 68 -16.55 -5.08 4.03
CA GLU A 68 -17.69 -5.41 4.89
C GLU A 68 -18.75 -4.30 4.88
N LYS A 69 -18.33 -3.04 5.03
CA LYS A 69 -19.24 -1.88 5.11
C LYS A 69 -20.05 -1.65 3.84
N TYR A 70 -19.46 -1.90 2.68
CA TYR A 70 -20.06 -1.63 1.36
C TYR A 70 -20.32 -2.91 0.55
N GLU A 71 -20.19 -4.08 1.17
CA GLU A 71 -20.40 -5.40 0.54
C GLU A 71 -19.64 -5.56 -0.79
N LEU A 72 -18.37 -5.12 -0.82
CA LEU A 72 -17.59 -5.10 -2.05
C LEU A 72 -17.28 -6.53 -2.53
N VAL A 73 -17.46 -6.75 -3.83
CA VAL A 73 -17.18 -8.02 -4.48
C VAL A 73 -15.86 -7.95 -5.24
N ARG A 74 -15.03 -8.98 -5.11
CA ARG A 74 -13.77 -9.08 -5.85
C ARG A 74 -13.99 -9.36 -7.33
N ILE A 75 -13.24 -8.65 -8.18
CA ILE A 75 -13.33 -8.77 -9.65
C ILE A 75 -12.08 -9.37 -10.31
N ASP A 76 -10.96 -9.46 -9.59
CA ASP A 76 -9.66 -9.86 -10.17
C ASP A 76 -9.53 -11.36 -10.46
N ARG A 77 -10.42 -12.16 -9.89
CA ARG A 77 -10.35 -13.62 -9.94
C ARG A 77 -11.27 -14.17 -11.02
N LYS A 78 -10.84 -14.07 -12.28
CA LYS A 78 -11.49 -14.74 -13.40
C LYS A 78 -11.04 -16.20 -13.48
N GLY A 79 -11.87 -17.12 -13.00
CA GLY A 79 -11.66 -18.57 -13.13
C GLY A 79 -12.85 -19.37 -12.61
N PHE A 80 -13.12 -20.54 -13.21
CA PHE A 80 -14.11 -21.50 -12.73
C PHE A 80 -13.67 -22.06 -11.38
N ASN A 81 -13.97 -21.35 -10.29
CA ASN A 81 -13.84 -21.89 -8.95
C ASN A 81 -15.24 -22.07 -8.39
N TRP A 82 -15.66 -23.32 -8.22
CA TRP A 82 -16.96 -23.70 -7.64
C TRP A 82 -17.08 -23.35 -6.15
N GLN A 83 -16.04 -22.75 -5.56
CA GLN A 83 -16.01 -22.27 -4.19
C GLN A 83 -16.29 -20.76 -4.14
N GLU A 84 -17.15 -20.36 -3.22
CA GLU A 84 -17.41 -18.96 -2.88
C GLU A 84 -16.08 -18.27 -2.58
N GLN A 85 -15.75 -17.27 -3.39
CA GLN A 85 -14.49 -16.59 -3.26
C GLN A 85 -14.60 -15.53 -2.17
N SER A 86 -13.79 -15.67 -1.13
CA SER A 86 -13.72 -14.67 -0.07
C SER A 86 -13.45 -13.26 -0.65
N PRO A 87 -14.29 -12.26 -0.31
CA PRO A 87 -14.12 -10.91 -0.83
C PRO A 87 -12.92 -10.20 -0.18
N TYR A 88 -12.47 -10.63 1.00
CA TYR A 88 -11.41 -9.96 1.77
C TYR A 88 -10.01 -10.04 1.14
N LEU A 89 -9.22 -8.98 1.35
CA LEU A 89 -7.78 -8.93 1.11
C LEU A 89 -7.00 -9.87 2.02
N ARG A 90 -6.00 -10.52 1.43
CA ARG A 90 -5.03 -11.39 2.11
C ARG A 90 -3.64 -10.76 2.08
N ALA A 91 -2.75 -11.23 2.95
CA ALA A 91 -1.37 -10.76 3.00
C ALA A 91 -0.62 -10.88 1.66
N VAL A 92 -0.94 -11.89 0.84
CA VAL A 92 -0.37 -12.06 -0.51
C VAL A 92 -0.74 -10.92 -1.46
N ASP A 93 -1.93 -10.34 -1.31
CA ASP A 93 -2.39 -9.23 -2.14
C ASP A 93 -1.59 -7.96 -1.78
N ILE A 94 -1.36 -7.71 -0.49
CA ILE A 94 -0.50 -6.62 -0.01
C ILE A 94 0.93 -6.77 -0.53
N LEU A 95 1.47 -8.00 -0.48
CA LEU A 95 2.82 -8.26 -0.98
C LEU A 95 2.92 -7.97 -2.48
N ARG A 96 1.94 -8.42 -3.28
CA ARG A 96 1.87 -8.16 -4.72
C ARG A 96 1.73 -6.66 -5.02
N ALA A 97 0.90 -5.93 -4.27
CA ALA A 97 0.79 -4.48 -4.41
C ALA A 97 2.13 -3.77 -4.13
N ARG A 98 2.87 -4.20 -3.10
CA ARG A 98 4.23 -3.71 -2.82
C ARG A 98 5.25 -4.05 -3.91
N GLN A 99 5.10 -5.18 -4.61
CA GLN A 99 5.92 -5.52 -5.77
C GLN A 99 5.63 -4.58 -6.94
N ALA A 100 4.35 -4.43 -7.28
CA ALA A 100 3.89 -3.64 -8.42
C ALA A 100 4.19 -2.13 -8.27
N THR A 101 4.30 -1.64 -7.04
CA THR A 101 4.64 -0.25 -6.71
C THR A 101 6.14 -0.02 -6.48
N GLY A 102 6.97 -1.07 -6.52
CA GLY A 102 8.42 -0.97 -6.29
C GLY A 102 8.83 -0.76 -4.82
N LEU A 103 7.88 -0.75 -3.88
CA LEU A 103 8.09 -0.47 -2.45
C LEU A 103 8.81 -1.61 -1.70
N LEU A 104 8.82 -2.83 -2.26
CA LEU A 104 9.49 -3.98 -1.63
C LEU A 104 10.99 -3.81 -1.40
N ARG A 105 11.65 -2.96 -2.19
CA ARG A 105 13.10 -2.72 -2.06
C ARG A 105 13.45 -1.62 -1.05
N GLN A 106 12.47 -0.83 -0.59
CA GLN A 106 12.69 0.23 0.40
C GLN A 106 12.66 -0.29 1.85
N SER A 107 11.85 -1.31 2.16
CA SER A 107 11.72 -1.82 3.54
C SER A 107 12.97 -2.54 4.08
N ARG A 108 13.85 -3.08 3.22
CA ARG A 108 15.07 -3.79 3.65
C ARG A 108 16.19 -2.87 4.15
N ASN A 109 16.10 -1.56 3.94
CA ASN A 109 17.17 -0.63 4.32
C ASN A 109 16.92 0.06 5.68
N ASN A 110 15.82 -0.26 6.36
CA ASN A 110 15.45 0.35 7.66
C ASN A 110 15.71 -0.54 8.88
N VAL A 111 16.42 -1.67 8.71
CA VAL A 111 16.87 -2.53 9.81
C VAL A 111 18.39 -2.51 9.89
N VAL A 112 18.97 -1.33 10.15
CA VAL A 112 20.26 -1.20 10.82
C VAL A 112 20.23 0.14 11.56
N ARG A 113 19.90 0.11 12.85
CA ARG A 113 20.47 1.04 13.83
C ARG A 113 20.55 0.35 15.18
#